data_AF-A0A9C8FWD9-F1
#
_entry.id   AF-A0A9C8FWD9-F1
#
_cell.length_a   1.000
_cell.length_b   1.000
_cell.length_c   1.000
_cell.angle_alpha   90.00
_cell.angle_beta   90.00
_cell.angle_gamma   90.00
#
_symmetry.space_group_name_H-M   'P 1'
#
loop_
_entity.id
_entity.type
_entity.pdbx_description
1 polymer ?
#
loop_
_entity_poly.entity_id
_entity_poly.type
_entity_poly.pdbx_seq_one_letter_code
_entity_poly.pdbx_strand_id
1 'polypeptide(L)'
;MKDDKVYTIEDLSAKKWYGWQDGNWHNANNWDPAAVPGAGDSVTIKNVSTQPALSADSADSLAELYIEAGASLNLAGYTLYANSFENRGTLILDGSETVTNFPFDGDSGRVEYSGTGSAVTAWTTYYDLTFSGGTWGLSASVVVGNHLEIQSGAVLNGNNYNVEVHGNWINRGGFGAGSGTVSFSDSAKDSYIYGSTVFNGLSIPVGAAGKSLFFEAGELQTVTGGLNITGSSGNEIYLR
;
A
#
# COMPACT_ATOMS: atom_id res chain seq x y z
N MET A 1 -26.23 -23.04 38.63
CA MET A 1 -25.23 -22.83 37.57
C MET A 1 -25.20 -21.34 37.30
N LYS A 2 -24.07 -20.66 37.53
CA LYS A 2 -23.92 -19.26 37.12
C LYS A 2 -23.72 -19.25 35.61
N ASP A 3 -24.50 -18.42 34.92
CA ASP A 3 -24.43 -18.19 33.49
C ASP A 3 -23.23 -17.24 33.24
N ASP A 4 -22.06 -17.81 32.92
CA ASP A 4 -20.87 -17.05 32.52
C ASP A 4 -21.01 -16.63 31.05
N LYS A 5 -21.96 -15.73 30.79
CA LYS A 5 -22.02 -15.02 29.52
C LYS A 5 -20.87 -14.01 29.49
N VAL A 6 -19.86 -14.33 28.70
CA VAL A 6 -18.85 -13.37 28.26
C VAL A 6 -19.56 -12.37 27.35
N TYR A 7 -19.88 -11.18 27.90
CA TYR A 7 -20.27 -10.04 27.07
C TYR A 7 -18.98 -9.42 26.53
N THR A 8 -18.66 -9.68 25.27
CA THR A 8 -17.80 -8.76 24.52
C THR A 8 -18.53 -7.43 24.49
N ILE A 9 -17.93 -6.40 25.10
CA ILE A 9 -18.36 -5.02 24.87
C ILE A 9 -18.00 -4.74 23.41
N GLU A 10 -18.93 -5.01 22.50
CA GLU A 10 -18.84 -4.42 21.17
C GLU A 10 -18.96 -2.91 21.38
N ASP A 11 -17.96 -2.17 20.92
CA ASP A 11 -18.05 -0.72 20.89
C ASP A 11 -19.26 -0.35 20.03
N LEU A 12 -20.30 0.20 20.65
CA LEU A 12 -21.54 0.55 19.97
C LEU A 12 -21.37 1.73 19.00
N SER A 13 -20.20 2.40 19.02
CA SER A 13 -19.79 3.39 18.01
C SER A 13 -19.14 2.76 16.78
N ALA A 14 -18.86 1.45 16.79
CA ALA A 14 -18.26 0.76 15.66
C ALA A 14 -19.28 0.47 14.56
N LYS A 15 -19.08 1.04 13.38
CA LYS A 15 -19.78 0.70 12.14
C LYS A 15 -19.04 -0.42 11.42
N LYS A 16 -19.72 -1.53 11.19
CA LYS A 16 -19.17 -2.69 10.47
C LYS A 16 -19.77 -2.76 9.08
N TRP A 17 -18.92 -2.84 8.06
CA TRP A 17 -19.37 -3.06 6.69
C TRP A 17 -19.69 -4.53 6.46
N TYR A 18 -20.88 -4.84 5.95
CA TYR A 18 -21.24 -6.19 5.51
C TYR A 18 -21.63 -6.26 4.03
N GLY A 19 -21.85 -5.12 3.37
CA GLY A 19 -22.14 -5.07 1.92
C GLY A 19 -23.39 -5.86 1.53
N TRP A 20 -24.41 -5.91 2.41
CA TRP A 20 -25.61 -6.73 2.23
C TRP A 20 -26.46 -6.38 1.01
N GLN A 21 -26.39 -5.14 0.53
CA GLN A 21 -27.16 -4.68 -0.62
C GLN A 21 -26.27 -4.48 -1.85
N ASP A 22 -25.19 -3.72 -1.71
CA ASP A 22 -24.29 -3.34 -2.80
C ASP A 22 -22.92 -2.86 -2.27
N GLY A 23 -22.05 -2.38 -3.16
CA GLY A 23 -20.73 -1.83 -2.84
C GLY A 23 -20.74 -0.35 -2.46
N ASN A 24 -21.88 0.33 -2.39
CA ASN A 24 -21.91 1.77 -2.16
C ASN A 24 -21.74 2.09 -0.67
N TRP A 25 -20.61 2.72 -0.30
CA TRP A 25 -20.31 3.19 1.06
C TRP A 25 -21.48 3.99 1.67
N HIS A 26 -22.17 4.80 0.86
CA HIS A 26 -23.23 5.70 1.31
C HIS A 26 -24.62 5.05 1.38
N ASN A 27 -24.73 3.74 1.15
CA ASN A 27 -25.96 3.00 1.41
C ASN A 27 -25.95 2.46 2.84
N ALA A 28 -26.75 3.09 3.72
CA ALA A 28 -26.86 2.75 5.14
C ALA A 28 -27.20 1.26 5.40
N ASN A 29 -27.86 0.58 4.46
CA ASN A 29 -28.26 -0.82 4.60
C ASN A 29 -27.10 -1.81 4.38
N ASN A 30 -25.90 -1.33 4.02
CA ASN A 30 -24.69 -2.13 3.96
C ASN A 30 -23.94 -2.18 5.31
N TRP A 31 -24.35 -1.36 6.28
CA TRP A 31 -23.69 -1.18 7.56
C TRP A 31 -24.46 -1.81 8.71
N ASP A 32 -23.73 -2.19 9.75
CA ASP A 32 -24.28 -2.59 11.04
C ASP A 32 -23.60 -1.80 12.17
N PRO A 33 -24.35 -1.10 13.04
CA PRO A 33 -25.78 -0.83 12.92
C PRO A 33 -26.09 0.04 11.69
N ALA A 34 -27.27 -0.18 11.09
CA ALA A 34 -27.70 0.43 9.81
C ALA A 34 -27.70 1.97 9.83
N ALA A 35 -26.59 2.55 9.40
CA ALA A 35 -26.36 3.97 9.18
C ALA A 35 -25.02 4.13 8.44
N VAL A 36 -24.92 5.14 7.57
CA VAL A 36 -23.63 5.52 6.98
C VAL A 36 -22.72 6.04 8.10
N PRO A 37 -21.45 5.63 8.18
CA PRO A 37 -20.50 6.16 9.15
C PRO A 37 -20.34 7.68 9.02
N GLY A 38 -20.29 8.37 10.16
CA GLY A 38 -20.08 9.81 10.25
C GLY A 38 -18.98 10.20 11.24
N ALA A 39 -18.97 11.47 11.63
CA ALA A 39 -17.97 12.03 12.55
C ALA A 39 -17.83 11.21 13.84
N GLY A 40 -16.61 10.77 14.12
CA GLY A 40 -16.27 10.07 15.36
C GLY A 40 -16.72 8.61 15.45
N ASP A 41 -17.35 8.06 14.40
CA ASP A 41 -17.58 6.62 14.32
C ASP A 41 -16.24 5.89 14.11
N SER A 42 -16.07 4.74 14.77
CA SER A 42 -15.04 3.78 14.39
C SER A 42 -15.58 2.88 13.29
N VAL A 43 -14.80 2.58 12.28
CA VAL A 43 -15.25 1.81 11.10
C VAL A 43 -14.42 0.56 10.95
N THR A 44 -15.09 -0.57 10.74
CA THR A 44 -14.46 -1.85 10.38
C THR A 44 -14.97 -2.32 9.03
N ILE A 45 -14.06 -2.49 8.07
CA ILE A 45 -14.36 -3.10 6.77
C ILE A 45 -14.14 -4.60 6.87
N LYS A 46 -15.23 -5.37 6.76
CA LYS A 46 -15.18 -6.84 6.89
C LYS A 46 -14.70 -7.50 5.61
N ASN A 47 -14.06 -8.67 5.76
CA ASN A 47 -13.79 -9.54 4.63
C ASN A 47 -15.07 -10.25 4.17
N VAL A 48 -15.82 -9.57 3.29
CA VAL A 48 -17.05 -10.03 2.65
C VAL A 48 -16.90 -9.96 1.13
N SER A 49 -17.82 -10.59 0.38
CA SER A 49 -17.76 -10.60 -1.09
C SER A 49 -17.97 -9.23 -1.72
N THR A 50 -18.79 -8.39 -1.10
CA THR A 50 -19.14 -7.07 -1.61
C THR A 50 -18.37 -6.03 -0.81
N GLN A 51 -17.26 -5.53 -1.37
CA GLN A 51 -16.38 -4.56 -0.71
C GLN A 51 -16.85 -3.12 -0.98
N PRO A 52 -16.67 -2.20 -0.03
CA PRO A 52 -17.13 -0.82 -0.16
C PRO A 52 -16.29 0.00 -1.13
N ALA A 53 -16.99 0.85 -1.88
CA ALA A 53 -16.45 1.97 -2.64
C ALA A 53 -17.16 3.27 -2.21
N LEU A 54 -16.39 4.34 -2.00
CA LEU A 54 -16.98 5.67 -1.80
C LEU A 54 -17.73 6.12 -3.07
N SER A 55 -18.77 6.92 -2.87
CA SER A 55 -19.56 7.52 -3.96
C SER A 55 -19.71 9.04 -3.84
N ALA A 56 -19.04 9.63 -2.85
CA ALA A 56 -19.03 11.04 -2.49
C ALA A 56 -17.90 11.27 -1.48
N ASP A 57 -17.44 12.51 -1.34
CA ASP A 57 -16.49 12.90 -0.29
C ASP A 57 -17.12 12.78 1.11
N SER A 58 -16.34 12.30 2.08
CA SER A 58 -16.68 12.43 3.49
C SER A 58 -16.43 13.87 3.95
N ALA A 59 -17.42 14.49 4.59
CA ALA A 59 -17.26 15.79 5.23
C ALA A 59 -16.60 15.69 6.63
N ASP A 60 -16.65 14.51 7.23
CA ASP A 60 -16.31 14.28 8.63
C ASP A 60 -15.14 13.30 8.79
N SER A 61 -14.42 13.43 9.91
CA SER A 61 -13.36 12.50 10.30
C SER A 61 -13.91 11.34 11.12
N LEU A 62 -13.63 10.12 10.65
CA LEU A 62 -13.81 8.89 11.43
C LEU A 62 -12.88 8.88 12.64
N ALA A 63 -13.29 8.25 13.74
CA ALA A 63 -12.40 8.03 14.88
C ALA A 63 -11.28 7.03 14.52
N GLU A 64 -11.67 5.94 13.87
CA GLU A 64 -10.77 4.88 13.44
C GLU A 64 -11.29 4.27 12.13
N LEU A 65 -10.38 3.94 11.23
CA LEU A 65 -10.64 3.06 10.11
C LEU A 65 -9.81 1.79 10.25
N TYR A 66 -10.48 0.66 10.34
CA TYR A 66 -9.87 -0.67 10.36
C TYR A 66 -10.30 -1.46 9.12
N ILE A 67 -9.34 -1.96 8.34
CA ILE A 67 -9.60 -2.85 7.19
C ILE A 67 -9.13 -4.26 7.56
N GLU A 68 -10.04 -5.23 7.59
CA GLU A 68 -9.70 -6.62 7.92
C GLU A 68 -8.82 -7.28 6.85
N ALA A 69 -8.10 -8.32 7.26
CA ALA A 69 -7.33 -9.14 6.33
C ALA A 69 -8.22 -9.76 5.25
N GLY A 70 -7.86 -9.51 3.98
CA GLY A 70 -8.61 -9.94 2.81
C GLY A 70 -9.80 -9.04 2.43
N ALA A 71 -10.09 -7.99 3.20
CA ALA A 71 -11.04 -6.95 2.83
C ALA A 71 -10.38 -5.86 1.98
N SER A 72 -11.18 -5.02 1.32
CA SER A 72 -10.69 -3.83 0.62
C SER A 72 -11.62 -2.64 0.75
N LEU A 73 -11.09 -1.43 0.69
CA LEU A 73 -11.86 -0.20 0.62
C LEU A 73 -11.39 0.60 -0.58
N ASN A 74 -12.29 0.89 -1.53
CA ASN A 74 -12.00 1.80 -2.64
C ASN A 74 -12.45 3.22 -2.32
N LEU A 75 -11.52 4.17 -2.33
CA LEU A 75 -11.87 5.59 -2.20
C LEU A 75 -12.48 6.17 -3.47
N ALA A 76 -12.31 5.52 -4.62
CA ALA A 76 -12.99 5.81 -5.88
C ALA A 76 -12.89 7.29 -6.32
N GLY A 77 -11.75 7.92 -6.03
CA GLY A 77 -11.50 9.33 -6.33
C GLY A 77 -12.02 10.32 -5.29
N TYR A 78 -12.66 9.84 -4.22
CA TYR A 78 -13.26 10.66 -3.16
C TYR A 78 -12.40 10.73 -1.89
N THR A 79 -12.59 11.80 -1.15
CA THR A 79 -11.87 12.06 0.09
C THR A 79 -12.51 11.34 1.27
N LEU A 80 -11.68 10.67 2.08
CA LEU A 80 -12.04 10.13 3.39
C LEU A 80 -11.11 10.69 4.44
N TYR A 81 -11.65 11.03 5.61
CA TYR A 81 -10.86 11.48 6.76
C TYR A 81 -10.98 10.46 7.90
N ALA A 82 -9.86 10.12 8.53
CA ALA A 82 -9.81 9.26 9.72
C ALA A 82 -8.71 9.76 10.68
N ASN A 83 -8.93 9.61 11.99
CA ASN A 83 -7.94 10.00 13.01
C ASN A 83 -6.97 8.86 13.36
N SER A 84 -7.39 7.61 13.18
CA SER A 84 -6.58 6.40 13.29
C SER A 84 -6.83 5.49 12.08
N PHE A 85 -5.81 4.76 11.67
CA PHE A 85 -5.89 3.82 10.55
C PHE A 85 -5.05 2.59 10.84
N GLU A 86 -5.68 1.42 10.74
CA GLU A 86 -5.03 0.11 10.72
C GLU A 86 -5.55 -0.67 9.50
N ASN A 87 -4.63 -1.12 8.65
CA ASN A 87 -4.93 -1.76 7.40
C ASN A 87 -4.30 -3.15 7.37
N ARG A 88 -5.12 -4.20 7.47
CA ARG A 88 -4.67 -5.57 7.21
C ARG A 88 -5.09 -6.09 5.85
N GLY A 89 -5.89 -5.31 5.11
CA GLY A 89 -6.42 -5.63 3.80
C GLY A 89 -5.81 -4.74 2.73
N THR A 90 -6.66 -4.09 1.92
CA THR A 90 -6.23 -3.19 0.85
C THR A 90 -7.02 -1.87 0.85
N LEU A 91 -6.32 -0.75 0.92
CA LEU A 91 -6.88 0.58 0.62
C LEU A 91 -6.57 0.92 -0.83
N ILE A 92 -7.59 1.23 -1.62
CA ILE A 92 -7.49 1.48 -3.06
C ILE A 92 -7.72 2.97 -3.35
N LEU A 93 -6.81 3.55 -4.13
CA LEU A 93 -6.76 4.96 -4.54
C LEU A 93 -6.83 5.07 -6.08
N ASP A 94 -7.80 5.83 -6.57
CA ASP A 94 -8.08 6.02 -7.99
C ASP A 94 -7.55 7.35 -8.56
N GLY A 95 -7.06 8.26 -7.71
CA GLY A 95 -6.11 9.32 -8.07
C GLY A 95 -6.62 10.75 -8.05
N SER A 96 -7.87 10.97 -7.63
CA SER A 96 -8.41 12.32 -7.34
C SER A 96 -8.68 12.56 -5.86
N GLU A 97 -8.33 11.61 -4.99
CA GLU A 97 -8.56 11.70 -3.56
C GLU A 97 -7.67 12.75 -2.91
N THR A 98 -8.24 13.48 -1.94
CA THR A 98 -7.44 14.32 -1.04
C THR A 98 -7.12 13.54 0.24
N VAL A 99 -6.03 12.79 0.24
CA VAL A 99 -5.53 12.02 1.40
C VAL A 99 -4.60 12.86 2.30
N THR A 100 -4.92 14.14 2.48
CA THR A 100 -4.11 15.04 3.32
C THR A 100 -4.37 14.76 4.79
N ASN A 101 -3.31 14.62 5.59
CA ASN A 101 -3.37 14.27 7.03
C ASN A 101 -4.04 12.92 7.32
N PHE A 102 -4.13 12.03 6.33
CA PHE A 102 -4.60 10.68 6.59
C PHE A 102 -3.52 9.89 7.34
N PRO A 103 -3.85 9.24 8.47
CA PRO A 103 -2.88 8.51 9.28
C PRO A 103 -2.22 7.38 8.48
N PHE A 104 -0.94 7.17 8.72
CA PHE A 104 -0.15 6.15 8.06
C PHE A 104 -0.14 4.86 8.89
N ASP A 105 -0.38 3.72 8.23
CA ASP A 105 -0.08 2.38 8.76
C ASP A 105 1.16 1.84 8.04
N GLY A 106 2.21 1.56 8.80
CA GLY A 106 3.52 1.16 8.29
C GLY A 106 3.94 -0.27 8.54
N ASP A 107 3.12 -1.05 9.23
CA ASP A 107 3.49 -2.42 9.62
C ASP A 107 2.60 -3.50 9.00
N SER A 108 1.52 -3.11 8.32
CA SER A 108 0.65 -4.06 7.64
C SER A 108 -0.10 -3.47 6.42
N GLY A 109 -0.72 -4.39 5.66
CA GLY A 109 -1.65 -4.06 4.59
C GLY A 109 -1.05 -3.51 3.32
N ARG A 110 -1.94 -3.36 2.33
CA ARG A 110 -1.62 -2.87 0.99
C ARG A 110 -2.28 -1.51 0.75
N VAL A 111 -1.52 -0.59 0.16
CA VAL A 111 -2.07 0.54 -0.58
C VAL A 111 -1.95 0.25 -2.06
N GLU A 112 -3.06 0.37 -2.78
CA GLU A 112 -3.16 0.12 -4.21
C GLU A 112 -3.55 1.40 -4.95
N TYR A 113 -2.79 1.75 -5.96
CA TYR A 113 -3.09 2.82 -6.91
C TYR A 113 -3.62 2.20 -8.21
N SER A 114 -4.93 2.33 -8.47
CA SER A 114 -5.64 1.62 -9.56
C SER A 114 -6.23 2.50 -10.65
N GLY A 115 -6.52 3.77 -10.34
CA GLY A 115 -7.24 4.66 -11.25
C GLY A 115 -6.36 5.44 -12.23
N THR A 116 -6.76 6.68 -12.54
CA THR A 116 -6.13 7.52 -13.57
C THR A 116 -5.31 8.68 -13.00
N GLY A 117 -4.99 8.65 -11.70
CA GLY A 117 -4.18 9.67 -11.06
C GLY A 117 -2.79 9.82 -11.67
N SER A 118 -2.20 10.99 -11.46
CA SER A 118 -0.87 11.34 -12.01
C SER A 118 0.23 11.41 -10.97
N ALA A 119 -0.11 11.40 -9.67
CA ALA A 119 0.85 11.61 -8.59
C ALA A 119 0.60 10.71 -7.38
N VAL A 120 1.68 10.22 -6.76
CA VAL A 120 1.68 9.43 -5.53
C VAL A 120 1.82 10.38 -4.34
N THR A 121 0.71 10.93 -3.87
CA THR A 121 0.69 12.01 -2.86
C THR A 121 0.17 11.60 -1.49
N ALA A 122 -0.22 10.34 -1.31
CA ALA A 122 -0.85 9.90 -0.05
C ALA A 122 0.15 9.85 1.10
N TRP A 123 1.24 9.12 0.91
CA TRP A 123 2.30 8.96 1.89
C TRP A 123 3.67 8.88 1.21
N THR A 124 4.71 9.02 2.03
CA THR A 124 6.10 8.73 1.65
C THR A 124 6.58 7.39 2.19
N THR A 125 5.76 6.69 2.98
CA THR A 125 6.05 5.34 3.48
C THR A 125 4.83 4.46 3.26
N TYR A 126 5.04 3.19 2.94
CA TYR A 126 4.03 2.17 2.71
C TYR A 126 4.52 0.85 3.31
N TYR A 127 3.61 -0.05 3.74
CA TYR A 127 3.99 -1.43 4.00
C TYR A 127 4.09 -2.22 2.68
N ASP A 128 2.96 -2.57 2.06
CA ASP A 128 2.89 -3.00 0.66
C ASP A 128 2.36 -1.87 -0.23
N LEU A 129 3.00 -1.67 -1.39
CA LEU A 129 2.61 -0.67 -2.38
C LEU A 129 2.37 -1.34 -3.73
N THR A 130 1.18 -1.18 -4.29
CA THR A 130 0.80 -1.74 -5.59
C THR A 130 0.33 -0.65 -6.54
N PHE A 131 0.75 -0.73 -7.79
CA PHE A 131 0.18 0.01 -8.91
C PHE A 131 -0.49 -0.98 -9.84
N SER A 132 -1.82 -0.96 -9.92
CA SER A 132 -2.61 -1.91 -10.71
C SER A 132 -3.20 -1.33 -11.99
N GLY A 133 -3.24 0.00 -12.10
CA GLY A 133 -3.62 0.72 -13.31
C GLY A 133 -3.04 2.13 -13.34
N GLY A 134 -3.22 2.83 -14.46
CA GLY A 134 -2.84 4.24 -14.59
C GLY A 134 -1.35 4.51 -14.80
N THR A 135 -0.97 5.78 -14.72
CA THR A 135 0.40 6.27 -14.85
C THR A 135 0.70 7.25 -13.73
N TRP A 136 1.47 6.79 -12.75
CA TRP A 136 1.68 7.47 -11.48
C TRP A 136 3.09 8.02 -11.38
N GLY A 137 3.22 9.28 -11.04
CA GLY A 137 4.51 9.90 -10.73
C GLY A 137 4.75 10.00 -9.23
N LEU A 138 5.94 9.62 -8.76
CA LEU A 138 6.33 9.96 -7.39
C LEU A 138 6.40 11.49 -7.23
N SER A 139 5.91 12.01 -6.10
CA SER A 139 6.05 13.42 -5.71
C SER A 139 7.07 13.63 -4.59
N ALA A 140 7.61 12.54 -4.05
CA ALA A 140 8.67 12.50 -3.05
C ALA A 140 9.33 11.12 -3.09
N SER A 141 10.50 10.98 -2.44
CA SER A 141 11.08 9.65 -2.21
C SER A 141 10.17 8.82 -1.33
N VAL A 142 10.06 7.53 -1.63
CA VAL A 142 9.19 6.60 -0.90
C VAL A 142 9.98 5.46 -0.28
N VAL A 143 9.50 4.97 0.87
CA VAL A 143 9.97 3.75 1.53
C VAL A 143 8.84 2.73 1.53
N VAL A 144 9.14 1.49 1.12
CA VAL A 144 8.20 0.37 1.10
C VAL A 144 8.73 -0.73 2.01
N GLY A 145 8.11 -0.88 3.18
CA GLY A 145 8.52 -1.78 4.26
C GLY A 145 8.39 -3.27 3.93
N ASN A 146 7.63 -3.59 2.88
CA ASN A 146 7.50 -4.93 2.35
C ASN A 146 7.64 -4.97 0.82
N HIS A 147 6.58 -5.11 0.03
CA HIS A 147 6.68 -5.33 -1.41
C HIS A 147 6.20 -4.13 -2.23
N LEU A 148 6.94 -3.82 -3.29
CA LEU A 148 6.49 -2.92 -4.35
C LEU A 148 6.12 -3.74 -5.58
N GLU A 149 4.89 -3.56 -6.06
CA GLU A 149 4.36 -4.22 -7.25
C GLU A 149 3.86 -3.19 -8.27
N ILE A 150 4.33 -3.29 -9.52
CA ILE A 150 3.79 -2.59 -10.68
C ILE A 150 3.18 -3.66 -11.57
N GLN A 151 1.85 -3.73 -11.64
CA GLN A 151 1.15 -4.75 -12.42
C GLN A 151 1.13 -4.40 -13.91
N SER A 152 0.77 -5.38 -14.73
CA SER A 152 0.54 -5.16 -16.16
C SER A 152 -0.57 -4.14 -16.36
N GLY A 153 -0.33 -3.13 -17.18
CA GLY A 153 -1.27 -2.03 -17.42
C GLY A 153 -1.05 -0.79 -16.54
N ALA A 154 -0.14 -0.85 -15.57
CA ALA A 154 0.28 0.30 -14.77
C ALA A 154 1.68 0.81 -15.17
N VAL A 155 1.92 2.10 -14.92
CA VAL A 155 3.25 2.72 -15.04
C VAL A 155 3.57 3.50 -13.76
N LEU A 156 4.72 3.25 -13.16
CA LEU A 156 5.30 4.08 -12.10
C LEU A 156 6.46 4.90 -12.67
N ASN A 157 6.35 6.22 -12.61
CA ASN A 157 7.43 7.16 -12.90
C ASN A 157 8.09 7.60 -11.58
N GLY A 158 9.37 7.27 -11.41
CA GLY A 158 10.16 7.66 -10.25
C GLY A 158 10.38 9.16 -10.12
N ASN A 159 10.21 9.95 -11.20
CA ASN A 159 10.27 11.42 -11.19
C ASN A 159 11.51 11.99 -10.48
N ASN A 160 12.65 11.31 -10.57
CA ASN A 160 13.93 11.66 -9.93
C ASN A 160 14.01 11.42 -8.43
N TYR A 161 12.96 10.85 -7.83
CA TYR A 161 12.92 10.47 -6.42
C TYR A 161 13.44 9.05 -6.18
N ASN A 162 13.91 8.81 -4.96
CA ASN A 162 14.41 7.48 -4.58
C ASN A 162 13.26 6.57 -4.16
N VAL A 163 13.46 5.27 -4.35
CA VAL A 163 12.55 4.22 -3.89
C VAL A 163 13.33 3.24 -3.04
N GLU A 164 13.02 3.18 -1.76
CA GLU A 164 13.58 2.18 -0.85
C GLU A 164 12.58 1.04 -0.70
N VAL A 165 13.02 -0.21 -0.91
CA VAL A 165 12.20 -1.41 -0.78
C VAL A 165 12.88 -2.39 0.17
N HIS A 166 12.15 -2.88 1.18
CA HIS A 166 12.69 -3.83 2.16
C HIS A 166 12.51 -5.29 1.73
N GLY A 167 11.43 -5.59 0.99
CA GLY A 167 11.13 -6.90 0.43
C GLY A 167 11.34 -6.95 -1.09
N ASN A 168 10.33 -7.44 -1.81
CA ASN A 168 10.40 -7.73 -3.24
C ASN A 168 10.09 -6.53 -4.12
N TRP A 169 10.73 -6.49 -5.28
CA TRP A 169 10.42 -5.59 -6.38
C TRP A 169 9.80 -6.40 -7.51
N ILE A 170 8.54 -6.13 -7.84
CA ILE A 170 7.80 -6.84 -8.87
C ILE A 170 7.40 -5.83 -9.95
N ASN A 171 8.04 -5.91 -11.11
CA ASN A 171 7.72 -5.05 -12.24
C ASN A 171 7.17 -5.87 -13.42
N ARG A 172 5.84 -5.89 -13.54
CA ARG A 172 5.08 -6.48 -14.64
C ARG A 172 4.49 -5.41 -15.57
N GLY A 173 4.69 -4.14 -15.26
CA GLY A 173 4.22 -2.98 -16.01
C GLY A 173 5.36 -2.11 -16.52
N GLY A 174 5.20 -0.80 -16.45
CA GLY A 174 6.23 0.17 -16.80
C GLY A 174 6.88 0.81 -15.57
N PHE A 175 8.21 0.94 -15.59
CA PHE A 175 8.94 1.75 -14.61
C PHE A 175 9.77 2.83 -15.32
N GLY A 176 9.38 4.09 -15.15
CA GLY A 176 10.14 5.25 -15.61
C GLY A 176 11.08 5.75 -14.52
N ALA A 177 12.32 5.25 -14.46
CA ALA A 177 13.22 5.47 -13.32
C ALA A 177 13.55 6.95 -12.99
N GLY A 178 13.48 7.86 -13.98
CA GLY A 178 14.01 9.22 -13.83
C GLY A 178 15.50 9.20 -13.44
N SER A 179 15.94 10.12 -12.59
CA SER A 179 17.30 10.12 -12.02
C SER A 179 17.39 9.52 -10.61
N GLY A 180 16.33 8.88 -10.12
CA GLY A 180 16.27 8.30 -8.77
C GLY A 180 17.10 7.03 -8.63
N THR A 181 17.31 6.61 -7.39
CA THR A 181 17.90 5.30 -7.04
C THR A 181 16.84 4.40 -6.41
N VAL A 182 16.79 3.15 -6.87
CA VAL A 182 16.08 2.08 -6.16
C VAL A 182 17.05 1.38 -5.21
N SER A 183 16.70 1.26 -3.93
CA SER A 183 17.54 0.62 -2.93
C SER A 183 16.86 -0.52 -2.19
N PHE A 184 17.59 -1.61 -1.98
CA PHE A 184 17.15 -2.74 -1.17
C PHE A 184 17.90 -2.75 0.17
N SER A 185 17.26 -2.30 1.24
CA SER A 185 17.95 -1.82 2.47
C SER A 185 17.71 -2.64 3.74
N ASP A 186 16.84 -3.65 3.73
CA ASP A 186 16.57 -4.50 4.91
C ASP A 186 17.45 -5.76 4.88
N SER A 187 18.38 -5.87 5.83
CA SER A 187 19.29 -7.01 6.00
C SER A 187 18.62 -8.27 6.56
N ALA A 188 17.44 -8.14 7.17
CA ALA A 188 16.71 -9.28 7.74
C ALA A 188 15.89 -10.06 6.70
N LYS A 189 15.79 -9.54 5.47
CA LYS A 189 15.02 -10.14 4.38
C LYS A 189 15.94 -10.38 3.18
N ASP A 190 15.67 -11.42 2.40
CA ASP A 190 16.13 -11.47 1.01
C ASP A 190 15.16 -10.70 0.12
N SER A 191 15.60 -10.31 -1.08
CA SER A 191 14.74 -9.63 -2.07
C SER A 191 14.70 -10.42 -3.37
N TYR A 192 13.50 -10.57 -3.92
CA TYR A 192 13.28 -11.10 -5.26
C TYR A 192 12.92 -9.95 -6.20
N ILE A 193 13.60 -9.90 -7.33
CA ILE A 193 13.40 -8.91 -8.39
C ILE A 193 12.77 -9.63 -9.57
N TYR A 194 11.47 -9.41 -9.72
CA TYR A 194 10.66 -10.03 -10.74
C TYR A 194 10.42 -9.05 -11.90
N GLY A 195 10.68 -9.53 -13.12
CA GLY A 195 10.40 -8.82 -14.36
C GLY A 195 11.53 -7.89 -14.79
N SER A 196 11.64 -7.66 -16.09
CA SER A 196 12.66 -6.80 -16.66
C SER A 196 12.50 -5.35 -16.18
N THR A 197 13.52 -4.79 -15.54
CA THR A 197 13.51 -3.41 -15.05
C THR A 197 14.74 -2.64 -15.51
N VAL A 198 14.53 -1.39 -15.94
CA VAL A 198 15.61 -0.43 -16.19
C VAL A 198 15.67 0.51 -14.99
N PHE A 199 16.67 0.31 -14.15
CA PHE A 199 17.00 1.20 -13.04
C PHE A 199 17.92 2.32 -13.54
N ASN A 200 17.72 3.53 -13.01
CA ASN A 200 18.76 4.55 -13.11
C ASN A 200 19.86 4.26 -12.09
N GLY A 201 19.57 4.33 -10.79
CA GLY A 201 20.45 3.83 -9.73
C GLY A 201 19.91 2.53 -9.13
N LEU A 202 20.78 1.59 -8.82
CA LEU A 202 20.47 0.41 -8.01
C LEU A 202 21.45 0.33 -6.84
N SER A 203 20.93 0.26 -5.62
CA SER A 203 21.73 0.28 -4.39
C SER A 203 21.36 -0.85 -3.43
N ILE A 204 22.38 -1.50 -2.87
CA ILE A 204 22.26 -2.36 -1.69
C ILE A 204 23.26 -1.78 -0.67
N PRO A 205 22.79 -0.96 0.30
CA PRO A 205 23.67 -0.24 1.21
C PRO A 205 24.26 -1.16 2.27
N VAL A 206 25.30 -0.69 2.97
CA VAL A 206 25.97 -1.46 4.04
C VAL A 206 25.03 -1.91 5.17
N GLY A 207 23.93 -1.19 5.41
CA GLY A 207 22.88 -1.59 6.36
C GLY A 207 22.12 -2.87 5.96
N ALA A 208 22.21 -3.26 4.69
CA ALA A 208 21.64 -4.48 4.12
C ALA A 208 22.70 -5.60 3.95
N ALA A 209 23.88 -5.48 4.55
CA ALA A 209 24.93 -6.48 4.45
C ALA A 209 24.42 -7.90 4.81
N GLY A 210 24.85 -8.91 4.05
CA GLY A 210 24.39 -10.30 4.20
C GLY A 210 23.16 -10.67 3.36
N LYS A 211 22.46 -9.69 2.78
CA LYS A 211 21.27 -9.90 1.95
C LYS A 211 21.57 -10.62 0.63
N SER A 212 20.66 -11.49 0.20
CA SER A 212 20.62 -12.01 -1.16
C SER A 212 19.57 -11.28 -2.01
N LEU A 213 19.93 -10.96 -3.26
CA LEU A 213 19.01 -10.54 -4.32
C LEU A 213 18.89 -11.69 -5.31
N PHE A 214 17.65 -12.11 -5.56
CA PHE A 214 17.31 -13.14 -6.55
C PHE A 214 16.66 -12.49 -7.77
N PHE A 215 17.14 -12.82 -8.96
CA PHE A 215 16.59 -12.34 -10.22
C PHE A 215 15.72 -13.39 -10.89
N GLU A 216 14.58 -12.97 -11.45
CA GLU A 216 13.74 -13.87 -12.24
C GLU A 216 14.48 -14.39 -13.48
N ALA A 217 14.44 -15.71 -13.68
CA ALA A 217 15.12 -16.34 -14.79
C ALA A 217 14.55 -15.88 -16.14
N GLY A 218 15.43 -15.43 -17.04
CA GLY A 218 15.06 -14.97 -18.38
C GLY A 218 14.69 -13.49 -18.46
N GLU A 219 14.63 -12.77 -17.33
CA GLU A 219 14.36 -11.34 -17.30
C GLU A 219 15.65 -10.51 -17.30
N LEU A 220 15.62 -9.33 -17.91
CA LEU A 220 16.78 -8.44 -18.02
C LEU A 220 16.69 -7.28 -17.01
N GLN A 221 17.69 -7.17 -16.14
CA GLN A 221 17.90 -5.98 -15.32
C GLN A 221 18.95 -5.08 -15.97
N THR A 222 18.62 -3.80 -16.17
CA THR A 222 19.56 -2.80 -16.67
C THR A 222 19.76 -1.72 -15.61
N VAL A 223 21.00 -1.31 -15.39
CA VAL A 223 21.33 -0.15 -14.53
C VAL A 223 22.07 0.86 -15.39
N THR A 224 21.45 2.01 -15.65
CA THR A 224 22.00 3.03 -16.56
C THR A 224 22.91 4.04 -15.86
N GLY A 225 22.74 4.22 -14.55
CA GLY A 225 23.53 5.08 -13.68
C GLY A 225 24.39 4.27 -12.72
N GLY A 226 24.33 4.60 -11.42
CA GLY A 226 25.19 3.98 -10.40
C GLY A 226 24.67 2.63 -9.92
N LEU A 227 25.52 1.60 -9.99
CA LEU A 227 25.33 0.34 -9.28
C LEU A 227 26.20 0.31 -8.02
N ASN A 228 25.58 0.41 -6.85
CA ASN A 228 26.27 0.43 -5.56
C ASN A 228 25.88 -0.79 -4.74
N ILE A 229 26.80 -1.74 -4.55
CA ILE A 229 26.55 -2.96 -3.77
C ILE A 229 27.59 -3.02 -2.67
N THR A 230 27.16 -2.85 -1.42
CA THR A 230 28.05 -2.75 -0.28
C THR A 230 27.70 -3.78 0.78
N GLY A 231 28.53 -4.82 0.90
CA GLY A 231 28.51 -5.73 2.03
C GLY A 231 29.41 -5.26 3.17
N SER A 232 29.55 -6.10 4.20
CA SER A 232 30.57 -5.95 5.24
C SER A 232 31.38 -7.25 5.36
N SER A 233 32.53 -7.21 6.04
CA SER A 233 33.38 -8.41 6.22
C SER A 233 32.58 -9.55 6.85
N GLY A 234 32.46 -10.68 6.14
CA GLY A 234 31.68 -11.84 6.60
C GLY A 234 30.17 -11.71 6.44
N ASN A 235 29.69 -10.61 5.85
CA ASN A 235 28.30 -10.40 5.45
C ASN A 235 28.28 -9.77 4.05
N GLU A 236 28.77 -10.53 3.07
CA GLU A 236 28.75 -10.16 1.66
C GLU A 236 27.31 -10.09 1.13
N ILE A 237 27.11 -9.29 0.08
CA ILE A 237 25.85 -9.30 -0.69
C ILE A 237 25.94 -10.39 -1.76
N TYR A 238 24.89 -11.18 -1.91
CA TYR A 238 24.80 -12.21 -2.95
C TYR A 238 23.82 -11.78 -4.03
N LEU A 239 24.25 -11.83 -5.29
CA LEU A 239 23.39 -11.68 -6.47
C LEU A 239 23.18 -13.08 -7.07
N ARG A 240 21.93 -13.51 -7.25
CA ARG A 240 21.58 -14.88 -7.62
C ARG A 240 20.57 -14.96 -8.74
#